data_AF-A4AB34-F1
#
_entry.id   AF-A4AB34-F1
#
_cell.length_a   1.000
_cell.length_b   1.000
_cell.length_c   1.000
_cell.angle_alpha   90.00
_cell.angle_beta   90.00
_cell.angle_gamma   90.00
#
_symmetry.space_group_name_H-M   'P 1'
#
loop_
_entity.id
_entity.type
_entity.pdbx_description
1 polymer ?
#
loop_
_entity_poly.entity_id
_entity_poly.type
_entity_poly.pdbx_seq_one_letter_code
_entity_poly.pdbx_strand_id
1 'polypeptide(L)'
;MSSLDPHVPVDAQQDPWLLFHGTSNLFESRVRKEGLRARKPVFSIDQLTAVADIFEALSWSGEHPGGYAVLKPFSIGHDFSQRRGQPIFLAESALRAATFATADFAGGEVCRALSYCLADLERYVSDDVLREKHYERCERRPGMSRLPREMLPTVDFVATALAKLKPLVERVAALRAQYTCGVIYAIRISPDNLDELAYHSSMGIKCFRAIRVAELESSFQIPSDYEPPVFEEDKRLIEIAMGEDGIVNTIRQLDAQLKTSPE
;
A
#
# COMPACT_ATOMS: atom_id res chain seq x y z
N MET A 1 -23.11 -13.15 15.74
CA MET A 1 -22.52 -12.61 14.49
C MET A 1 -22.77 -11.12 14.51
N SER A 2 -21.87 -10.37 15.14
CA SER A 2 -21.92 -8.91 15.18
C SER A 2 -21.33 -8.43 13.87
N SER A 3 -22.10 -7.71 13.05
CA SER A 3 -21.65 -7.16 11.79
C SER A 3 -20.50 -6.19 12.03
N LEU A 4 -19.28 -6.63 11.75
CA LEU A 4 -18.08 -5.80 11.58
C LEU A 4 -18.21 -5.06 10.24
N ASP A 5 -19.32 -4.37 10.04
CA ASP A 5 -19.45 -3.38 8.99
C ASP A 5 -18.58 -2.20 9.46
N PRO A 6 -17.61 -1.71 8.68
CA PRO A 6 -16.94 -0.47 9.04
C PRO A 6 -18.05 0.55 9.29
N HIS A 7 -17.95 1.34 10.36
CA HIS A 7 -19.01 2.27 10.80
C HIS A 7 -19.23 3.45 9.82
N VAL A 8 -19.14 3.20 8.51
CA VAL A 8 -19.48 4.08 7.41
C VAL A 8 -20.99 3.95 7.15
N PRO A 9 -21.78 5.02 7.31
CA PRO A 9 -23.20 5.03 7.02
C PRO A 9 -23.53 4.54 5.60
N VAL A 10 -24.65 3.82 5.46
CA VAL A 10 -25.08 3.19 4.20
C VAL A 10 -25.27 4.22 3.08
N ASP A 11 -25.77 5.41 3.40
CA ASP A 11 -25.93 6.53 2.47
C ASP A 11 -24.59 7.00 1.91
N ALA A 12 -23.55 7.09 2.75
CA ALA A 12 -22.20 7.40 2.29
C ALA A 12 -21.63 6.28 1.40
N GLN A 13 -21.83 5.01 1.76
CA GLN A 13 -21.37 3.87 0.95
C GLN A 13 -22.05 3.80 -0.42
N GLN A 14 -23.28 4.28 -0.54
CA GLN A 14 -24.10 4.22 -1.76
C GLN A 14 -24.05 5.51 -2.59
N ASP A 15 -23.35 6.56 -2.14
CA ASP A 15 -23.18 7.78 -2.91
C ASP A 15 -22.15 7.55 -4.05
N PRO A 16 -22.58 7.60 -5.32
CA PRO A 16 -21.71 7.30 -6.45
C PRO A 16 -20.67 8.40 -6.74
N TRP A 17 -20.69 9.50 -5.98
CA TRP A 17 -19.78 10.64 -6.08
C TRP A 17 -18.80 10.76 -4.90
N LEU A 18 -18.79 9.78 -3.99
CA LEU A 18 -17.79 9.68 -2.94
C LEU A 18 -16.66 8.72 -3.34
N LEU A 19 -15.44 9.15 -3.04
CA LEU A 19 -14.25 8.31 -3.02
C LEU A 19 -13.78 8.12 -1.59
N PHE A 20 -13.03 7.05 -1.33
CA PHE A 20 -12.62 6.71 0.02
C PHE A 20 -11.10 6.64 0.15
N HIS A 21 -10.57 7.05 1.30
CA HIS A 21 -9.16 6.86 1.63
C HIS A 21 -9.04 6.21 3.02
N GLY A 22 -8.46 5.01 3.06
CA GLY A 22 -8.19 4.31 4.31
C GLY A 22 -6.75 4.51 4.76
N THR A 23 -6.56 4.80 6.04
CA THR A 23 -5.24 4.94 6.65
C THR A 23 -5.30 4.68 8.15
N SER A 24 -4.14 4.66 8.81
CA SER A 24 -4.05 4.55 10.28
C SER A 24 -4.25 5.90 10.98
N ASN A 25 -4.66 5.87 12.25
CA ASN A 25 -4.81 7.06 13.11
C ASN A 25 -3.56 7.95 13.24
N LEU A 26 -2.36 7.43 12.93
CA LEU A 26 -1.07 8.12 13.07
C LEU A 26 -1.03 9.53 12.46
N PHE A 27 -1.87 9.79 11.45
CA PHE A 27 -1.84 11.05 10.68
C PHE A 27 -3.15 11.83 10.73
N GLU A 28 -4.11 11.39 11.56
CA GLU A 28 -5.45 11.96 11.61
C GLU A 28 -5.44 13.46 11.96
N SER A 29 -4.68 13.85 12.99
CA SER A 29 -4.58 15.25 13.44
C SER A 29 -4.13 16.19 12.32
N ARG A 30 -3.22 15.71 11.46
CA ARG A 30 -2.72 16.46 10.32
C ARG A 30 -3.75 16.50 9.19
N VAL A 31 -4.37 15.37 8.85
CA VAL A 31 -5.39 15.32 7.79
C VAL A 31 -6.55 16.27 8.10
N ARG A 32 -7.00 16.30 9.37
CA ARG A 32 -8.04 17.22 9.83
C ARG A 32 -7.64 18.70 9.68
N LYS A 33 -6.36 19.02 9.81
CA LYS A 33 -5.85 20.40 9.73
C LYS A 33 -5.53 20.85 8.29
N GLU A 34 -4.96 19.95 7.49
CA GLU A 34 -4.30 20.31 6.22
C GLU A 34 -4.91 19.65 4.99
N GLY A 35 -5.81 18.69 5.18
CA GLY A 35 -6.30 17.80 4.14
C GLY A 35 -5.37 16.61 3.88
N LEU A 36 -5.65 15.82 2.85
CA LEU A 36 -4.76 14.74 2.40
C LEU A 36 -3.74 15.29 1.41
N ARG A 37 -2.46 14.96 1.61
CA ARG A 37 -1.35 15.41 0.76
C ARG A 37 -0.34 14.29 0.59
N ALA A 38 0.29 14.23 -0.59
CA ALA A 38 1.50 13.46 -0.79
C ALA A 38 2.52 13.82 0.30
N ARG A 39 3.06 12.81 0.98
CA ARG A 39 3.87 13.03 2.17
C ARG A 39 5.33 13.01 1.80
N LYS A 40 6.16 13.72 2.57
CA LYS A 40 7.58 13.41 2.59
C LYS A 40 7.68 11.92 3.00
N PRO A 41 8.36 11.08 2.20
CA PRO A 41 8.46 9.66 2.52
C PRO A 41 8.97 9.45 3.94
N VAL A 42 8.29 8.59 4.69
CA VAL A 42 8.71 8.21 6.04
C VAL A 42 10.10 7.58 5.97
N PHE A 43 10.32 6.74 4.98
CA PHE A 43 11.58 6.06 4.70
C PHE A 43 12.22 6.66 3.44
N SER A 44 13.53 6.87 3.49
CA SER A 44 14.30 7.34 2.32
C SER A 44 14.46 6.22 1.30
N ILE A 45 14.64 6.58 0.02
CA ILE A 45 14.90 5.61 -1.04
C ILE A 45 16.15 4.77 -0.74
N ASP A 46 17.20 5.37 -0.19
CA ASP A 46 18.44 4.67 0.19
C ASP A 46 18.18 3.57 1.23
N GLN A 47 17.29 3.82 2.20
CA GLN A 47 16.90 2.81 3.18
C GLN A 47 16.13 1.65 2.53
N LEU A 48 15.26 1.94 1.57
CA LEU A 48 14.50 0.90 0.86
C LEU A 48 15.43 0.07 -0.03
N THR A 49 16.33 0.74 -0.75
CA THR A 49 17.35 0.10 -1.61
C THR A 49 18.29 -0.77 -0.78
N ALA A 50 18.75 -0.32 0.39
CA ALA A 50 19.60 -1.12 1.26
C ALA A 50 18.94 -2.44 1.72
N VAL A 51 17.61 -2.47 1.90
CA VAL A 51 16.87 -3.71 2.16
C VAL A 51 16.76 -4.55 0.88
N ALA A 52 16.38 -3.92 -0.24
CA ALA A 52 16.23 -4.59 -1.53
C ALA A 52 17.52 -5.28 -1.98
N ASP A 53 18.68 -4.64 -1.82
CA ASP A 53 20.00 -5.15 -2.18
C ASP A 53 20.31 -6.48 -1.49
N ILE A 54 19.82 -6.71 -0.27
CA ILE A 54 20.00 -7.98 0.45
C ILE A 54 19.21 -9.10 -0.25
N PHE A 55 17.94 -8.84 -0.60
CA PHE A 55 17.11 -9.80 -1.33
C PHE A 55 17.66 -10.09 -2.73
N GLU A 56 18.18 -9.07 -3.42
CA GLU A 56 18.83 -9.21 -4.73
C GLU A 56 20.10 -10.05 -4.64
N ALA A 57 20.96 -9.78 -3.66
CA ALA A 57 22.17 -10.55 -3.43
C ALA A 57 21.85 -12.02 -3.13
N LEU A 58 20.77 -12.28 -2.38
CA LEU A 58 20.28 -13.63 -2.11
C LEU A 58 19.55 -14.26 -3.30
N SER A 59 19.25 -13.52 -4.37
CA SER A 59 18.37 -13.98 -5.45
C SER A 59 17.02 -14.53 -4.94
N TRP A 60 16.52 -13.95 -3.86
CA TRP A 60 15.35 -14.42 -3.10
C TRP A 60 14.30 -13.32 -3.00
N SER A 61 13.02 -13.68 -3.02
CA SER A 61 11.91 -12.72 -2.93
C SER A 61 11.22 -12.68 -1.56
N GLY A 62 11.79 -13.34 -0.55
CA GLY A 62 11.14 -13.56 0.74
C GLY A 62 10.16 -14.74 0.73
N GLU A 63 9.55 -15.01 1.88
CA GLU A 63 8.44 -15.95 2.04
C GLU A 63 7.10 -15.21 2.11
N HIS A 64 7.10 -13.98 2.62
CA HIS A 64 5.89 -13.19 2.73
C HIS A 64 5.59 -12.43 1.42
N PRO A 65 4.43 -12.65 0.77
CA PRO A 65 4.13 -12.02 -0.53
C PRO A 65 3.97 -10.50 -0.43
N GLY A 66 3.65 -9.97 0.76
CA GLY A 66 3.59 -8.55 1.05
C GLY A 66 4.95 -7.88 1.32
N GLY A 67 6.05 -8.64 1.30
CA GLY A 67 7.41 -8.14 1.58
C GLY A 67 8.10 -7.59 0.34
N TYR A 68 9.19 -8.22 -0.09
CA TYR A 68 10.06 -7.70 -1.15
C TYR A 68 9.34 -7.55 -2.49
N ALA A 69 8.43 -8.48 -2.81
CA ALA A 69 7.57 -8.43 -4.00
C ALA A 69 6.66 -7.19 -4.04
N VAL A 70 6.42 -6.53 -2.91
CA VAL A 70 5.74 -5.23 -2.84
C VAL A 70 6.75 -4.08 -2.80
N LEU A 71 7.75 -4.18 -1.91
CA LEU A 71 8.73 -3.12 -1.66
C LEU A 71 9.43 -2.63 -2.93
N LYS A 72 9.95 -3.54 -3.75
CA LYS A 72 10.73 -3.15 -4.93
C LYS A 72 9.86 -2.58 -6.05
N PRO A 73 8.85 -3.30 -6.60
CA PRO A 73 8.12 -2.79 -7.75
C PRO A 73 7.16 -1.64 -7.39
N PHE A 74 6.48 -1.69 -6.24
CA PHE A 74 5.45 -0.70 -5.90
C PHE A 74 5.98 0.49 -5.11
N SER A 75 6.96 0.29 -4.22
CA SER A 75 7.56 1.43 -3.52
C SER A 75 8.69 2.04 -4.35
N ILE A 76 9.83 1.36 -4.51
CA ILE A 76 11.02 1.92 -5.17
C ILE A 76 10.73 2.21 -6.66
N GLY A 77 10.20 1.22 -7.37
CA GLY A 77 10.02 1.26 -8.81
C GLY A 77 8.84 2.11 -9.28
N HIS A 78 7.84 2.34 -8.43
CA HIS A 78 6.62 3.05 -8.82
C HIS A 78 6.44 4.37 -8.06
N ASP A 79 6.37 4.39 -6.73
CA ASP A 79 6.07 5.62 -5.98
C ASP A 79 7.16 6.69 -6.11
N PHE A 80 8.43 6.28 -6.10
CA PHE A 80 9.56 7.21 -6.23
C PHE A 80 9.89 7.58 -7.70
N SER A 81 9.29 6.91 -8.68
CA SER A 81 9.59 7.13 -10.12
C SER A 81 8.55 8.00 -10.83
N GLN A 82 7.44 8.37 -10.17
CA GLN A 82 6.39 9.18 -10.78
C GLN A 82 6.86 10.62 -11.06
N ARG A 83 6.79 11.04 -12.33
CA ARG A 83 7.11 12.43 -12.74
C ARG A 83 6.21 13.49 -12.08
N ARG A 84 4.94 13.16 -11.83
CA ARG A 84 3.96 14.03 -11.17
C ARG A 84 4.10 14.03 -9.64
N GLY A 85 5.08 13.32 -9.09
CA GLY A 85 5.22 13.09 -7.65
C GLY A 85 4.36 11.92 -7.14
N GLN A 86 4.46 11.66 -5.84
CA GLN A 86 3.76 10.54 -5.19
C GLN A 86 2.25 10.77 -5.17
N PRO A 87 1.43 9.87 -5.73
CA PRO A 87 -0.02 10.02 -5.72
C PRO A 87 -0.62 9.75 -4.33
N ILE A 88 -1.78 10.34 -4.07
CA ILE A 88 -2.70 9.90 -3.02
C ILE A 88 -3.59 8.82 -3.64
N PHE A 89 -3.60 7.63 -3.05
CA PHE A 89 -4.47 6.55 -3.51
C PHE A 89 -5.85 6.65 -2.86
N LEU A 90 -6.88 6.57 -3.69
CA LEU A 90 -8.28 6.55 -3.32
C LEU A 90 -8.91 5.24 -3.79
N ALA A 91 -9.94 4.81 -3.08
CA ALA A 91 -10.72 3.63 -3.35
C ALA A 91 -12.15 4.01 -3.78
N GLU A 92 -12.73 3.13 -4.58
CA GLU A 92 -14.09 3.20 -5.11
C GLU A 92 -15.14 2.90 -4.05
N SER A 93 -14.73 2.24 -2.95
CA SER A 93 -15.62 1.84 -1.86
C SER A 93 -14.96 2.01 -0.49
N ALA A 94 -15.80 2.15 0.53
CA ALA A 94 -15.36 2.16 1.92
C ALA A 94 -14.72 0.84 2.35
N LEU A 95 -15.23 -0.30 1.88
CA LEU A 95 -14.69 -1.64 2.18
C LEU A 95 -13.28 -1.82 1.64
N ARG A 96 -13.05 -1.38 0.38
CA ARG A 96 -11.73 -1.39 -0.24
C ARG A 96 -10.77 -0.47 0.51
N ALA A 97 -11.21 0.72 0.90
CA ALA A 97 -10.43 1.62 1.75
C ALA A 97 -10.10 1.00 3.11
N ALA A 98 -11.05 0.29 3.74
CA ALA A 98 -10.86 -0.32 5.05
C ALA A 98 -9.69 -1.33 5.09
N THR A 99 -9.38 -1.99 3.97
CA THR A 99 -8.21 -2.87 3.83
C THR A 99 -6.89 -2.16 4.21
N PHE A 100 -6.78 -0.88 3.86
CA PHE A 100 -5.60 -0.04 4.12
C PHE A 100 -5.64 0.70 5.45
N ALA A 101 -6.76 0.60 6.18
CA ALA A 101 -6.94 1.19 7.50
C ALA A 101 -6.68 0.18 8.63
N THR A 102 -6.20 -1.03 8.35
CA THR A 102 -5.91 -2.06 9.35
C THR A 102 -4.55 -1.87 10.04
N ALA A 103 -4.35 -2.59 11.16
CA ALA A 103 -3.08 -2.59 11.89
C ALA A 103 -1.88 -3.00 11.02
N ASP A 104 -2.10 -3.88 10.03
CA ASP A 104 -1.02 -4.31 9.14
C ASP A 104 -0.52 -3.18 8.24
N PHE A 105 -1.38 -2.22 7.91
CA PHE A 105 -1.04 -1.04 7.13
C PHE A 105 -0.69 0.18 8.00
N ALA A 106 -0.46 -0.01 9.31
CA ALA A 106 0.04 1.05 10.19
C ALA A 106 1.36 1.65 9.65
N GLY A 107 1.34 2.96 9.40
CA GLY A 107 2.47 3.67 8.78
C GLY A 107 2.50 3.60 7.24
N GLY A 108 1.51 2.98 6.60
CA GLY A 108 1.35 2.86 5.15
C GLY A 108 2.00 1.62 4.53
N GLU A 109 1.78 1.42 3.23
CA GLU A 109 2.22 0.22 2.50
C GLU A 109 3.73 0.00 2.52
N VAL A 110 4.53 1.07 2.43
CA VAL A 110 6.00 0.97 2.54
C VAL A 110 6.42 0.44 3.92
N CYS A 111 5.77 0.90 4.99
CA CYS A 111 6.05 0.44 6.35
C CYS A 111 5.71 -1.04 6.52
N ARG A 112 4.57 -1.45 5.96
CA ARG A 112 4.13 -2.85 5.92
C ARG A 112 5.12 -3.74 5.16
N ALA A 113 5.49 -3.35 3.94
CA ALA A 113 6.43 -4.11 3.13
C ALA A 113 7.80 -4.24 3.78
N LEU A 114 8.31 -3.16 4.39
CA LEU A 114 9.53 -3.20 5.20
C LEU A 114 9.41 -4.15 6.40
N SER A 115 8.30 -4.10 7.14
CA SER A 115 8.08 -4.99 8.28
C SER A 115 8.21 -6.46 7.88
N TYR A 116 7.60 -6.84 6.76
CA TYR A 116 7.68 -8.20 6.23
C TYR A 116 9.08 -8.56 5.71
N CYS A 117 9.73 -7.64 5.00
CA CYS A 117 11.10 -7.85 4.53
C CYS A 117 12.06 -8.10 5.70
N LEU A 118 11.99 -7.28 6.74
CA LEU A 118 12.87 -7.38 7.89
C LEU A 118 12.62 -8.67 8.68
N ALA A 119 11.35 -9.06 8.88
CA ALA A 119 10.99 -10.33 9.51
C ALA A 119 11.47 -11.55 8.69
N ASP A 120 11.36 -11.51 7.35
CA ASP A 120 11.88 -12.56 6.48
C ASP A 120 13.41 -12.67 6.57
N LEU A 121 14.13 -11.56 6.64
CA LEU A 121 15.59 -11.55 6.82
C LEU A 121 16.01 -12.06 8.20
N GLU A 122 15.31 -11.66 9.27
CA GLU A 122 15.52 -12.20 10.62
C GLU A 122 15.34 -13.72 10.65
N ARG A 123 14.22 -14.19 10.07
CA ARG A 123 13.93 -15.62 9.95
C ARG A 123 14.99 -16.33 9.10
N TYR A 124 15.45 -15.73 8.00
CA TYR A 124 16.52 -16.29 7.17
C TYR A 124 17.80 -16.50 7.97
N VAL A 125 18.16 -15.57 8.87
CA VAL A 125 19.33 -15.71 9.75
C VAL A 125 19.15 -16.84 10.77
N SER A 126 17.95 -17.01 11.33
CA SER A 126 17.71 -17.96 12.43
C SER A 126 17.22 -19.36 12.01
N ASP A 127 16.71 -19.53 10.78
CA ASP A 127 16.03 -20.75 10.32
C ASP A 127 16.81 -21.45 9.21
N ASP A 128 17.60 -22.46 9.61
CA ASP A 128 18.38 -23.30 8.70
C ASP A 128 17.50 -24.01 7.66
N VAL A 129 16.29 -24.44 8.04
CA VAL A 129 15.36 -25.15 7.15
C VAL A 129 14.85 -24.22 6.06
N LEU A 130 14.53 -22.96 6.40
CA LEU A 130 14.18 -21.95 5.41
C LEU A 130 15.34 -21.74 4.41
N ARG A 131 16.57 -21.63 4.90
CA ARG A 131 17.74 -21.43 4.02
C ARG A 131 17.95 -22.62 3.09
N GLU A 132 17.86 -23.85 3.58
CA GLU A 132 18.00 -25.04 2.72
C GLU A 132 16.89 -25.10 1.66
N LYS A 133 15.63 -24.80 2.02
CA LYS A 133 14.54 -24.69 1.02
C LYS A 133 14.81 -23.62 -0.03
N HIS A 134 15.36 -22.48 0.37
CA HIS A 134 15.77 -21.43 -0.57
C HIS A 134 16.86 -21.93 -1.53
N TYR A 135 17.91 -22.59 -1.02
CA TYR A 135 18.97 -23.15 -1.84
C TYR A 135 18.46 -24.18 -2.84
N GLU A 136 17.60 -25.12 -2.40
CA GLU A 136 16.97 -26.09 -3.29
C GLU A 136 16.17 -25.43 -4.41
N ARG A 137 15.43 -24.35 -4.12
CA ARG A 137 14.69 -23.58 -5.14
C ARG A 137 15.64 -22.92 -6.13
N CYS A 138 16.80 -22.43 -5.70
CA CYS A 138 17.80 -21.81 -6.57
C CYS A 138 18.51 -22.82 -7.49
N GLU A 139 18.76 -24.03 -7.00
CA GLU A 139 19.35 -25.11 -7.79
C GLU A 139 18.36 -25.73 -8.80
N ARG A 140 17.07 -25.73 -8.47
CA ARG A 140 16.03 -26.42 -9.27
C ARG A 140 15.29 -25.54 -10.27
N ARG A 141 15.71 -24.30 -10.53
CA ARG A 141 15.00 -23.33 -11.40
C ARG A 141 14.81 -23.87 -12.84
N PRO A 142 13.61 -24.35 -13.25
CA PRO A 142 13.38 -24.81 -14.61
C PRO A 142 13.30 -23.60 -15.54
N GLY A 143 14.01 -23.63 -16.67
CA GLY A 143 13.98 -22.55 -17.67
C GLY A 143 14.80 -21.30 -17.32
N MET A 144 15.52 -21.29 -16.19
CA MET A 144 16.48 -20.26 -15.83
C MET A 144 17.84 -20.89 -15.52
N SER A 145 18.90 -20.07 -15.53
CA SER A 145 20.22 -20.54 -15.10
C SER A 145 20.15 -20.93 -13.63
N ARG A 146 20.57 -22.16 -13.31
CA ARG A 146 20.73 -22.63 -11.93
C ARG A 146 21.74 -21.73 -11.24
N LEU A 147 21.46 -21.36 -9.99
CA LEU A 147 22.39 -20.58 -9.18
C LEU A 147 23.03 -21.50 -8.14
N PRO A 148 24.31 -21.86 -8.29
CA PRO A 148 25.02 -22.68 -7.31
C PRO A 148 25.04 -22.02 -5.93
N ARG A 149 24.95 -22.83 -4.87
CA ARG A 149 24.92 -22.36 -3.48
C ARG A 149 26.13 -21.50 -3.12
N GLU A 150 27.30 -21.81 -3.67
CA GLU A 150 28.55 -21.07 -3.47
C GLU A 150 28.54 -19.65 -4.05
N MET A 151 27.61 -19.34 -4.96
CA MET A 151 27.41 -17.99 -5.48
C MET A 151 26.50 -17.13 -4.59
N LEU A 152 25.78 -17.75 -3.65
CA LEU A 152 24.90 -17.04 -2.74
C LEU A 152 25.69 -16.48 -1.55
N PRO A 153 25.32 -15.28 -1.04
CA PRO A 153 25.89 -14.74 0.18
C PRO A 153 25.72 -15.69 1.37
N THR A 154 26.69 -15.66 2.28
CA THR A 154 26.64 -16.43 3.53
C THR A 154 25.59 -15.88 4.49
N VAL A 155 25.19 -16.68 5.49
CA VAL A 155 24.32 -16.20 6.56
C VAL A 155 24.95 -15.03 7.35
N ASP A 156 26.28 -15.03 7.51
CA ASP A 156 27.01 -13.94 8.18
C ASP A 156 26.92 -12.62 7.41
N PHE A 157 26.89 -12.66 6.07
CA PHE A 157 26.63 -11.48 5.25
C PHE A 157 25.25 -10.89 5.58
N VAL A 158 24.21 -11.73 5.61
CA VAL A 158 22.84 -11.29 5.91
C VAL A 158 22.74 -10.75 7.33
N ALA A 159 23.31 -11.44 8.32
CA ALA A 159 23.32 -11.01 9.70
C ALA A 159 24.03 -9.65 9.88
N THR A 160 25.16 -9.45 9.20
CA THR A 160 25.91 -8.19 9.21
C THR A 160 25.12 -7.05 8.54
N ALA A 161 24.48 -7.32 7.40
CA ALA A 161 23.65 -6.34 6.71
C ALA A 161 22.42 -5.95 7.54
N LEU A 162 21.74 -6.94 8.14
CA LEU A 162 20.59 -6.73 9.01
C LEU A 162 20.95 -5.93 10.27
N ALA A 163 22.12 -6.17 10.86
CA ALA A 163 22.61 -5.39 12.00
C ALA A 163 22.76 -3.89 11.67
N LYS A 164 23.16 -3.54 10.44
CA LYS A 164 23.21 -2.14 9.97
C LYS A 164 21.81 -1.53 9.79
N LEU A 165 20.80 -2.36 9.53
CA LEU A 165 19.40 -1.96 9.41
C LEU A 165 18.67 -1.86 10.76
N LYS A 166 19.33 -2.11 11.89
CA LYS A 166 18.70 -2.04 13.23
C LYS A 166 17.92 -0.74 13.49
N PRO A 167 18.43 0.47 13.15
CA PRO A 167 17.65 1.69 13.31
C PRO A 167 16.36 1.72 12.48
N LEU A 168 16.36 1.05 11.31
CA LEU A 168 15.17 0.92 10.46
C LEU A 168 14.15 -0.04 11.09
N VAL A 169 14.60 -1.17 11.63
CA VAL A 169 13.76 -2.14 12.37
C VAL A 169 13.06 -1.46 13.54
N GLU A 170 13.82 -0.78 14.39
CA GLU A 170 13.28 -0.06 15.56
C GLU A 170 12.26 1.00 15.14
N ARG A 171 12.52 1.72 14.04
CA ARG A 171 11.61 2.74 13.51
C ARG A 171 10.30 2.16 12.97
N VAL A 172 10.36 1.05 12.23
CA VAL A 172 9.17 0.34 11.73
C VAL A 172 8.34 -0.15 12.91
N ALA A 173 8.97 -0.79 13.90
CA ALA A 173 8.29 -1.26 15.12
C ALA A 173 7.64 -0.10 15.88
N ALA A 174 8.35 1.01 16.09
CA ALA A 174 7.85 2.18 16.79
C ALA A 174 6.65 2.84 16.07
N LEU A 175 6.63 2.86 14.74
CA LEU A 175 5.49 3.37 13.97
C LEU A 175 4.27 2.45 14.14
N ARG A 176 4.46 1.14 13.99
CA ARG A 176 3.37 0.16 14.12
C ARG A 176 2.78 0.14 15.52
N ALA A 177 3.59 0.31 16.56
CA ALA A 177 3.14 0.36 17.96
C ALA A 177 2.25 1.58 18.28
N GLN A 178 2.25 2.62 17.45
CA GLN A 178 1.39 3.79 17.62
C GLN A 178 -0.02 3.60 17.03
N TYR A 179 -0.28 2.48 16.35
CA TYR A 179 -1.58 2.18 15.79
C TYR A 179 -2.58 1.90 16.92
N THR A 180 -3.68 2.65 16.93
CA THR A 180 -4.79 2.43 17.87
C THR A 180 -6.10 2.16 17.14
N CYS A 181 -6.27 2.69 15.93
CA CYS A 181 -7.44 2.47 15.09
C CYS A 181 -7.15 2.82 13.63
N GLY A 182 -8.00 2.33 12.75
CA GLY A 182 -8.05 2.76 11.36
C GLY A 182 -8.96 3.97 11.19
N VAL A 183 -8.75 4.71 10.11
CA VAL A 183 -9.57 5.86 9.72
C VAL A 183 -9.87 5.77 8.23
N ILE A 184 -11.14 5.88 7.87
CA ILE A 184 -11.62 5.99 6.50
C ILE A 184 -12.13 7.42 6.31
N TYR A 185 -11.63 8.11 5.29
CA TYR A 185 -12.15 9.41 4.87
C TYR A 185 -13.05 9.23 3.66
N ALA A 186 -14.27 9.75 3.71
CA ALA A 186 -15.10 9.95 2.53
C ALA A 186 -14.80 11.32 1.91
N ILE A 187 -14.60 11.32 0.60
CA ILE A 187 -14.03 12.45 -0.13
C ILE A 187 -14.93 12.77 -1.31
N ARG A 188 -15.41 14.01 -1.37
CA ARG A 188 -16.15 14.53 -2.51
C ARG A 188 -15.25 15.41 -3.36
N ILE A 189 -14.93 14.93 -4.55
CA ILE A 189 -14.14 15.68 -5.52
C ILE A 189 -15.10 16.51 -6.39
N SER A 190 -14.85 17.81 -6.47
CA SER A 190 -15.60 18.68 -7.38
C SER A 190 -15.32 18.28 -8.84
N PRO A 191 -16.34 18.32 -9.73
CA PRO A 191 -16.19 18.02 -11.15
C PRO A 191 -15.04 18.77 -11.84
N ASP A 192 -14.75 20.00 -11.40
CA ASP A 192 -13.69 20.85 -11.95
C ASP A 192 -12.27 20.35 -11.64
N ASN A 193 -12.11 19.28 -10.84
CA ASN A 193 -10.82 18.74 -10.42
C ASN A 193 -10.64 17.25 -10.79
N LEU A 194 -11.47 16.72 -11.70
CA LEU A 194 -11.42 15.30 -12.08
C LEU A 194 -10.24 14.95 -13.00
N ASP A 195 -9.68 15.93 -13.70
CA ASP A 195 -8.47 15.82 -14.52
C ASP A 195 -7.19 15.51 -13.72
N GLU A 196 -7.23 15.77 -12.42
CA GLU A 196 -6.16 15.42 -11.47
C GLU A 196 -6.26 13.98 -10.94
N LEU A 197 -7.28 13.23 -11.36
CA LEU A 197 -7.50 11.83 -11.02
C LEU A 197 -7.15 10.91 -12.20
N ALA A 198 -6.54 9.76 -11.89
CA ALA A 198 -6.29 8.71 -12.86
C ALA A 198 -6.77 7.36 -12.32
N TYR A 199 -7.64 6.69 -13.05
CA TYR A 199 -8.15 5.38 -12.69
C TYR A 199 -7.20 4.26 -13.16
N HIS A 200 -6.95 3.28 -12.30
CA HIS A 200 -6.20 2.08 -12.63
C HIS A 200 -6.88 0.84 -12.05
N SER A 201 -7.23 -0.12 -12.91
CA SER A 201 -8.02 -1.30 -12.52
C SER A 201 -7.40 -2.14 -11.39
N SER A 202 -6.07 -2.14 -11.25
CA SER A 202 -5.38 -2.87 -10.18
C SER A 202 -4.91 -2.03 -8.99
N MET A 203 -4.84 -0.70 -9.13
CA MET A 203 -4.26 0.20 -8.10
C MET A 203 -5.27 1.22 -7.54
N GLY A 204 -6.54 1.13 -7.97
CA GLY A 204 -7.58 2.09 -7.61
C GLY A 204 -7.39 3.42 -8.32
N ILE A 205 -7.70 4.51 -7.62
CA ILE A 205 -7.68 5.86 -8.18
C ILE A 205 -6.50 6.63 -7.62
N LYS A 206 -5.68 7.21 -8.50
CA LYS A 206 -4.56 8.08 -8.13
C LYS A 206 -5.00 9.53 -8.20
N CYS A 207 -4.74 10.29 -7.14
CA CYS A 207 -4.91 11.73 -7.10
C CYS A 207 -3.52 12.39 -6.96
N PHE A 208 -3.15 13.24 -7.91
CA PHE A 208 -1.82 13.89 -7.93
C PHE A 208 -1.80 15.26 -7.26
N ARG A 209 -2.95 15.76 -6.82
CA ARG A 209 -3.06 17.00 -6.06
C ARG A 209 -3.35 16.73 -4.58
N ALA A 210 -3.18 17.77 -3.76
CA ALA A 210 -3.71 17.77 -2.41
C ALA A 210 -5.25 17.74 -2.43
N ILE A 211 -5.84 16.95 -1.54
CA ILE A 211 -7.27 16.95 -1.23
C ILE A 211 -7.48 17.89 -0.06
N ARG A 212 -8.26 18.95 -0.27
CA ARG A 212 -8.48 20.01 0.72
C ARG A 212 -9.39 19.52 1.84
N VAL A 213 -9.32 20.16 3.00
CA VAL A 213 -10.22 19.85 4.14
C VAL A 213 -11.69 19.96 3.73
N ALA A 214 -12.03 20.94 2.89
CA ALA A 214 -13.41 21.14 2.40
C ALA A 214 -13.92 20.00 1.48
N GLU A 215 -13.03 19.13 0.99
CA GLU A 215 -13.38 17.96 0.18
C GLU A 215 -13.49 16.69 1.04
N LEU A 216 -13.12 16.76 2.33
CA LEU A 216 -13.30 15.69 3.30
C LEU A 216 -14.71 15.82 3.91
N GLU A 217 -15.66 15.08 3.36
CA GLU A 217 -17.06 15.08 3.79
C GLU A 217 -17.21 14.53 5.21
N SER A 218 -16.55 13.40 5.48
CA SER A 218 -16.65 12.70 6.74
C SER A 218 -15.44 11.79 6.98
N SER A 219 -15.28 11.39 8.24
CA SER A 219 -14.24 10.47 8.69
C SER A 219 -14.84 9.42 9.62
N PHE A 220 -14.49 8.16 9.42
CA PHE A 220 -15.00 7.04 10.19
C PHE A 220 -13.83 6.28 10.80
N GLN A 221 -13.88 6.05 12.11
CA GLN A 221 -12.90 5.20 12.77
C GLN A 221 -13.32 3.74 12.66
N ILE A 222 -12.37 2.87 12.36
CA ILE A 222 -12.55 1.42 12.43
C ILE A 222 -11.77 0.85 13.61
N PRO A 223 -12.34 -0.11 14.36
CA PRO A 223 -11.66 -0.76 15.46
C PRO A 223 -10.32 -1.38 15.06
N SER A 224 -9.39 -1.50 16.02
CA SER A 224 -8.07 -2.09 15.76
C SER A 224 -8.11 -3.56 15.36
N ASP A 225 -9.14 -4.27 15.80
CA ASP A 225 -9.44 -5.68 15.55
C ASP A 225 -10.39 -5.88 14.35
N TYR A 226 -10.62 -4.83 13.55
CA TYR A 226 -11.42 -4.92 12.33
C TYR A 226 -10.77 -5.85 11.32
N GLU A 227 -11.54 -6.84 10.86
CA GLU A 227 -11.19 -7.72 9.76
C GLU A 227 -12.05 -7.36 8.53
N PRO A 228 -11.44 -6.98 7.39
CA PRO A 228 -12.18 -6.65 6.18
C PRO A 228 -13.06 -7.83 5.71
N PRO A 229 -14.35 -7.59 5.37
CA PRO A 229 -15.23 -8.65 4.89
C PRO A 229 -14.82 -9.17 3.50
N VAL A 230 -15.32 -10.35 3.15
CA VAL A 230 -14.99 -11.04 1.89
C VAL A 230 -15.76 -10.44 0.71
N PHE A 231 -15.00 -9.95 -0.29
CA PHE A 231 -15.26 -9.47 -1.66
C PHE A 231 -16.68 -9.23 -2.25
N GLU A 232 -17.74 -9.94 -1.87
CA GLU A 232 -19.04 -9.84 -2.58
C GLU A 232 -19.75 -8.49 -2.34
N GLU A 233 -19.73 -7.98 -1.12
CA GLU A 233 -20.30 -6.65 -0.81
C GLU A 233 -19.48 -5.52 -1.45
N ASP A 234 -18.16 -5.68 -1.51
CA ASP A 234 -17.26 -4.71 -2.17
C ASP A 234 -17.58 -4.58 -3.66
N LYS A 235 -17.85 -5.71 -4.34
CA LYS A 235 -18.20 -5.73 -5.75
C LYS A 235 -19.42 -4.85 -6.05
N ARG A 236 -20.48 -4.95 -5.24
CA ARG A 236 -21.69 -4.15 -5.40
C ARG A 236 -21.40 -2.65 -5.24
N LEU A 237 -20.60 -2.27 -4.25
CA LEU A 237 -20.24 -0.86 -4.03
C LEU A 237 -19.38 -0.31 -5.18
N ILE A 238 -18.44 -1.12 -5.69
CA ILE A 238 -17.65 -0.79 -6.87
C ILE A 238 -18.56 -0.60 -8.10
N GLU A 239 -19.55 -1.47 -8.31
CA GLU A 239 -20.51 -1.34 -9.42
C GLU A 239 -21.31 -0.03 -9.35
N ILE A 240 -21.66 0.46 -8.15
CA ILE A 240 -22.31 1.77 -7.97
C ILE A 240 -21.38 2.90 -8.41
N ALA A 241 -20.14 2.92 -7.94
CA ALA A 241 -19.16 3.96 -8.28
C ALA A 241 -18.76 3.92 -9.78
N MET A 242 -18.85 2.74 -10.41
CA MET A 242 -18.60 2.52 -11.84
C MET A 242 -19.84 2.63 -12.73
N GLY A 243 -21.02 2.91 -12.16
CA GLY A 243 -22.26 3.09 -12.91
C GLY A 243 -22.21 4.27 -13.89
N GLU A 244 -23.24 4.42 -14.72
CA GLU A 244 -23.29 5.45 -15.77
C GLU A 244 -23.03 6.86 -15.21
N ASP A 245 -23.65 7.20 -14.08
CA ASP A 245 -23.51 8.48 -13.37
C ASP A 245 -22.45 8.47 -12.26
N GLY A 246 -21.64 7.41 -12.17
CA GLY A 246 -20.66 7.21 -11.11
C GLY A 246 -19.32 7.91 -11.38
N ILE A 247 -18.71 8.43 -10.32
CA ILE A 247 -17.46 9.21 -10.41
C ILE A 247 -16.33 8.43 -11.08
N VAL A 248 -16.25 7.11 -10.87
CA VAL A 248 -15.21 6.27 -11.47
C VAL A 248 -15.39 6.16 -12.98
N ASN A 249 -16.64 6.02 -13.44
CA ASN A 249 -16.96 6.01 -14.86
C ASN A 249 -16.63 7.38 -15.50
N THR A 250 -16.99 8.48 -14.82
CA THR A 250 -16.64 9.84 -15.28
C THR A 250 -15.13 10.03 -15.42
N ILE A 251 -14.34 9.63 -14.41
CA ILE A 251 -12.86 9.69 -14.46
C ILE A 251 -12.32 8.88 -15.64
N ARG A 252 -12.84 7.66 -15.86
CA ARG A 252 -12.41 6.79 -16.98
C ARG A 252 -12.69 7.41 -18.35
N GLN A 253 -13.85 8.03 -18.52
CA GLN A 253 -14.21 8.69 -19.77
C GLN A 253 -13.30 9.90 -20.05
N LEU A 254 -13.00 10.70 -19.02
CA LEU A 254 -12.08 11.84 -19.13
C LEU A 254 -10.65 11.37 -19.48
N ASP A 255 -10.13 10.35 -18.80
CA ASP A 255 -8.80 9.79 -19.09
C ASP A 255 -8.71 9.23 -20.52
N ALA A 256 -9.79 8.63 -21.03
CA ALA A 256 -9.85 8.16 -22.42
C ALA A 256 -9.84 9.32 -23.44
N GLN A 257 -10.53 10.43 -23.15
CA GLN A 257 -10.54 11.62 -24.02
C GLN A 257 -9.18 12.33 -24.07
N LEU A 258 -8.47 12.39 -22.93
CA LEU A 258 -7.13 12.97 -22.87
C LEU A 258 -6.11 12.15 -23.68
N LYS A 259 -6.25 10.82 -23.72
CA LYS A 259 -5.35 9.93 -24.49
C LYS A 259 -5.56 9.97 -26.00
N THR A 260 -6.73 10.39 -26.47
CA THR A 260 -7.05 10.44 -27.91
C THR A 260 -6.88 11.83 -28.51
N SER A 261 -6.61 12.85 -27.70
CA SER A 261 -6.36 14.22 -28.16
C SER A 261 -4.90 14.34 -28.65
N PRO A 262 -4.64 14.55 -29.95
CA PRO A 262 -3.29 14.78 -30.44
C PRO A 262 -2.76 16.12 -29.90
N GLU A 263 -1.55 16.10 -29.34
CA GLU A 263 -0.77 17.29 -28.98
C GLU A 263 -0.48 18.18 -30.20
#